data_AF-A0A444J6F9-F1
#
_entry.id   AF-A0A444J6F9-F1
#
_cell.length_a   1.000
_cell.length_b   1.000
_cell.length_c   1.000
_cell.angle_alpha   90.00
_cell.angle_beta   90.00
_cell.angle_gamma   90.00
#
_symmetry.space_group_name_H-M   'P 1'
#
loop_
_entity.id
_entity.type
_entity.pdbx_description
1 polymer ?
#
loop_
_entity_poly.entity_id
_entity_poly.type
_entity_poly.pdbx_seq_one_letter_code
_entity_poly.pdbx_strand_id
1 'polypeptide(L)'
;MEQDRSSILEDELFLLRDSGELPEIAYHSSLYYLTEDQDGPCLFLTKSEQQLLQEAALERCQQIVLRDLLPDNRDLGIYRGPQRSIYNWQRYCTFCERIDLRQDDAFKERVAQALVRFIRQEAADVEEGCRESSVNCTAKDLLAFAEEVGVSSLNTDLGRLFLR
;
A
#
# COMPACT_ATOMS: atom_id res chain seq x y z
N MET A 1 -1.46 37.48 1.87
CA MET A 1 -0.64 36.92 2.96
C MET A 1 0.31 35.96 2.28
N GLU A 2 1.60 36.24 2.35
CA GLU A 2 2.63 35.35 1.80
C GLU A 2 2.66 34.12 2.73
N GLN A 3 2.21 32.96 2.25
CA GLN A 3 2.34 31.73 3.01
C GLN A 3 3.83 31.40 3.14
N ASP A 4 4.27 31.10 4.36
CA ASP A 4 5.63 30.68 4.60
C ASP A 4 5.90 29.34 3.91
N ARG A 5 7.10 29.17 3.35
CA ARG A 5 7.50 27.97 2.58
C ARG A 5 7.28 26.69 3.40
N SER A 6 7.56 26.73 4.70
CA SER A 6 7.34 25.60 5.60
C SER A 6 5.86 25.22 5.66
N SER A 7 4.97 26.21 5.78
CA SER A 7 3.52 25.99 5.81
C SER A 7 3.01 25.35 4.52
N ILE A 8 3.50 25.78 3.36
CA ILE A 8 3.07 25.22 2.07
C ILE A 8 3.49 23.75 1.97
N LEU A 9 4.73 23.43 2.35
CA LEU A 9 5.19 22.03 2.32
C LEU A 9 4.45 21.16 3.33
N GLU A 10 4.14 21.68 4.52
CA GLU A 10 3.35 20.97 5.52
C GLU A 10 1.94 20.65 5.01
N ASP A 11 1.30 21.58 4.30
CA ASP A 11 -0.01 21.38 3.68
C ASP A 11 0.04 20.26 2.63
N GLU A 12 1.03 20.28 1.73
CA GLU A 12 1.19 19.21 0.73
C GLU A 12 1.51 17.84 1.36
N LEU A 13 2.35 17.81 2.40
CA LEU A 13 2.62 16.58 3.15
C LEU A 13 1.36 16.00 3.80
N PHE A 14 0.48 16.86 4.30
CA PHE A 14 -0.82 16.44 4.83
C PHE A 14 -1.70 15.83 3.74
N LEU A 15 -1.80 16.47 2.57
CA LEU A 15 -2.55 15.96 1.42
C LEU A 15 -2.03 14.60 0.95
N LEU A 16 -0.71 14.41 0.91
CA LEU A 16 -0.11 13.13 0.52
C LEU A 16 -0.45 12.00 1.46
N ARG A 17 -0.41 12.27 2.78
CA ARG A 17 -0.77 11.27 3.81
C ARG A 17 -2.24 10.87 3.74
N ASP A 18 -3.11 11.74 3.21
CA ASP A 18 -4.55 11.48 3.06
C ASP A 18 -4.99 11.28 1.60
N SER A 19 -4.06 11.00 0.68
CA SER A 19 -4.26 10.94 -0.78
C SER A 19 -5.19 9.82 -1.32
N GLY A 20 -5.95 9.15 -0.46
CA GLY A 20 -6.89 8.12 -0.87
C GLY A 20 -6.19 6.84 -1.36
N GLU A 21 -6.48 6.43 -2.60
CA GLU A 21 -6.07 5.14 -3.20
C GLU A 21 -4.91 5.25 -4.21
N LEU A 22 -4.47 6.46 -4.56
CA LEU A 22 -3.48 6.70 -5.62
C LEU A 22 -2.37 7.67 -5.14
N PRO A 23 -1.51 7.26 -4.19
CA PRO A 23 -0.53 8.17 -3.59
C PRO A 23 0.51 8.68 -4.57
N GLU A 24 0.88 7.89 -5.57
CA GLU A 24 1.77 8.30 -6.65
C GLU A 24 1.20 9.50 -7.43
N ILE A 25 -0.10 9.50 -7.75
CA ILE A 25 -0.72 10.62 -8.46
C ILE A 25 -0.71 11.87 -7.59
N ALA A 26 -1.01 11.73 -6.30
CA ALA A 26 -0.96 12.85 -5.37
C ALA A 26 0.47 13.40 -5.24
N TYR A 27 1.49 12.54 -5.20
CA TYR A 27 2.90 12.94 -5.20
C TYR A 27 3.26 13.79 -6.42
N HIS A 28 2.93 13.33 -7.62
CA HIS A 28 3.21 14.09 -8.83
C HIS A 28 2.38 15.38 -8.93
N SER A 29 1.15 15.37 -8.41
CA SER A 29 0.31 16.57 -8.34
C SER A 29 0.91 17.61 -7.39
N SER A 30 1.41 17.17 -6.23
CA SER A 30 2.08 18.03 -5.25
C SER A 30 3.36 18.62 -5.84
N LEU A 31 4.17 17.81 -6.52
CA LEU A 31 5.35 18.31 -7.22
C LEU A 31 4.99 19.37 -8.27
N TYR A 32 4.02 19.07 -9.14
CA TYR A 32 3.59 20.00 -10.17
C TYR A 32 3.11 21.33 -9.59
N TYR A 33 2.23 21.28 -8.58
CA TYR A 33 1.77 22.48 -7.87
C TYR A 33 2.94 23.27 -7.30
N LEU A 34 3.84 22.59 -6.57
CA LEU A 34 4.96 23.23 -5.91
C LEU A 34 5.98 23.86 -6.88
N THR A 35 6.20 23.29 -8.07
CA THR A 35 7.34 23.67 -8.93
C THR A 35 6.98 24.27 -10.28
N GLU A 36 5.86 23.90 -10.87
CA GLU A 36 5.53 24.19 -12.28
C GLU A 36 4.22 24.97 -12.47
N ASP A 37 3.26 24.82 -11.56
CA ASP A 37 1.97 25.49 -11.67
C ASP A 37 2.14 27.02 -11.58
N GLN A 38 1.61 27.72 -12.59
CA GLN A 38 1.61 29.18 -12.68
C GLN A 38 0.83 29.85 -11.55
N ASP A 39 -0.17 29.15 -11.01
CA ASP A 39 -0.99 29.60 -9.89
C ASP A 39 -0.47 29.04 -8.55
N GLY A 40 0.60 28.22 -8.59
CA GLY A 40 1.30 27.67 -7.43
C GLY A 40 2.52 28.51 -7.01
N PRO A 41 3.29 28.04 -6.01
CA PRO A 41 4.40 28.80 -5.44
C PRO A 41 5.69 28.80 -6.29
N CYS A 42 5.77 28.02 -7.38
CA CYS A 42 6.92 27.95 -8.30
C CYS A 42 8.29 27.79 -7.58
N LEU A 43 8.34 26.92 -6.58
CA LEU A 43 9.51 26.68 -5.75
C LEU A 43 10.55 25.83 -6.49
N PHE A 44 11.82 26.10 -6.19
CA PHE A 44 12.89 25.12 -6.38
C PHE A 44 12.99 24.27 -5.10
N LEU A 45 12.66 22.98 -5.20
CA LEU A 45 12.73 22.07 -4.06
C LEU A 45 14.17 21.61 -3.83
N THR A 46 14.57 21.57 -2.56
CA THR A 46 15.79 20.89 -2.13
C THR A 46 15.59 19.38 -2.16
N LYS A 47 16.68 18.63 -2.18
CA LYS A 47 16.63 17.17 -2.12
C LYS A 47 15.91 16.66 -0.87
N SER A 48 16.10 17.34 0.27
CA SER A 48 15.45 16.96 1.53
C SER A 48 13.94 17.17 1.48
N GLU A 49 13.47 18.26 0.88
CA GLU A 49 12.02 18.50 0.74
C GLU A 49 11.38 17.52 -0.24
N GLN A 50 12.05 17.21 -1.35
CA GLN A 50 11.59 16.18 -2.27
C GLN A 50 11.51 14.81 -1.59
N GLN A 51 12.51 14.46 -0.77
CA GLN A 51 12.52 13.22 -0.02
C GLN A 51 11.35 13.14 0.98
N LEU A 52 11.01 14.23 1.66
CA LEU A 52 9.85 14.26 2.57
C LEU A 52 8.53 13.96 1.84
N LEU A 53 8.34 14.52 0.64
CA LEU A 53 7.15 14.26 -0.18
C LEU A 53 7.11 12.79 -0.65
N GLN A 54 8.26 12.23 -1.04
CA GLN A 54 8.37 10.82 -1.41
C GLN A 54 8.02 9.91 -0.23
N GLU A 55 8.58 10.18 0.95
CA GLU A 55 8.33 9.43 2.17
C GLU A 55 6.84 9.45 2.54
N ALA A 56 6.19 10.62 2.51
CA ALA A 56 4.75 10.73 2.78
C ALA A 56 3.89 9.90 1.81
N ALA A 57 4.22 9.91 0.52
CA ALA A 57 3.53 9.10 -0.48
C ALA A 57 3.78 7.59 -0.28
N LEU A 58 5.02 7.20 0.03
CA LEU A 58 5.39 5.82 0.31
C LEU A 58 4.70 5.29 1.57
N GLU A 59 4.69 6.06 2.67
CA GLU A 59 3.97 5.72 3.89
C GLU A 59 2.50 5.43 3.59
N ARG A 60 1.86 6.26 2.77
CA ARG A 60 0.47 6.04 2.38
C ARG A 60 0.29 4.79 1.52
N CYS A 61 1.17 4.54 0.55
CA CYS A 61 1.18 3.28 -0.20
C CYS A 61 1.26 2.07 0.75
N GLN A 62 2.15 2.10 1.74
CA GLN A 62 2.33 1.02 2.71
C GLN A 62 1.07 0.73 3.52
N GLN A 63 0.40 1.79 4.00
CA GLN A 63 -0.86 1.68 4.74
C GLN A 63 -1.94 0.98 3.91
N ILE A 64 -2.08 1.37 2.65
CA ILE A 64 -3.12 0.84 1.76
C ILE A 64 -2.87 -0.62 1.39
N VAL A 65 -1.60 -1.04 1.19
CA VAL A 65 -1.26 -2.45 0.97
C VAL A 65 -1.67 -3.29 2.17
N LEU A 66 -1.27 -2.88 3.38
CA LEU A 66 -1.55 -3.65 4.59
C LEU A 66 -3.03 -3.67 4.96
N ARG A 67 -3.79 -2.62 4.63
CA ARG A 67 -5.23 -2.50 4.96
C ARG A 67 -6.00 -3.78 4.64
N ASP A 68 -5.82 -4.32 3.44
CA ASP A 68 -6.60 -5.46 2.95
C ASP A 68 -6.00 -6.83 3.36
N LEU A 69 -4.90 -6.83 4.13
CA LEU A 69 -4.29 -8.02 4.73
C LEU A 69 -4.50 -8.11 6.25
N LEU A 70 -5.15 -7.12 6.87
CA LEU A 70 -5.46 -7.13 8.30
C LEU A 70 -6.83 -7.78 8.52
N PRO A 71 -6.92 -8.93 9.23
CA PRO A 71 -8.20 -9.60 9.49
C PRO A 71 -9.21 -8.69 10.21
N ASP A 72 -8.74 -7.80 11.09
CA ASP A 72 -9.60 -6.87 11.84
C ASP A 72 -10.33 -5.86 10.94
N ASN A 73 -9.84 -5.64 9.71
CA ASN A 73 -10.48 -4.73 8.76
C ASN A 73 -11.63 -5.39 8.00
N ARG A 74 -11.74 -6.72 8.00
CA ARG A 74 -12.64 -7.50 7.14
C ARG A 74 -14.10 -7.06 7.18
N ASP A 75 -14.57 -6.64 8.35
CA ASP A 75 -15.96 -6.22 8.58
C ASP A 75 -16.17 -4.70 8.41
N LEU A 76 -15.11 -3.96 8.08
CA LEU A 76 -15.15 -2.52 7.85
C LEU A 76 -15.48 -2.21 6.38
N GLY A 77 -16.24 -1.13 6.16
CA GLY A 77 -16.59 -0.67 4.81
C GLY A 77 -15.41 -0.22 3.93
N ILE A 78 -14.19 -0.19 4.48
CA ILE A 78 -12.94 0.10 3.76
C ILE A 78 -12.28 -1.16 3.17
N TYR A 79 -12.66 -2.36 3.62
CA TYR A 79 -12.06 -3.61 3.17
C TYR A 79 -12.55 -3.99 1.77
N ARG A 80 -11.62 -4.46 0.95
CA ARG A 80 -11.84 -4.82 -0.46
C ARG A 80 -11.27 -6.20 -0.82
N GLY A 81 -10.66 -6.90 0.13
CA GLY A 81 -10.12 -8.25 -0.08
C GLY A 81 -8.66 -8.28 -0.55
N PRO A 82 -7.99 -9.43 -0.44
CA PRO A 82 -6.56 -9.58 -0.71
C PRO A 82 -6.17 -9.24 -2.15
N GLN A 83 -7.09 -9.34 -3.11
CA GLN A 83 -6.84 -8.90 -4.49
C GLN A 83 -6.42 -7.42 -4.55
N ARG A 84 -7.03 -6.58 -3.69
CA ARG A 84 -6.70 -5.15 -3.61
C ARG A 84 -5.29 -4.93 -3.07
N SER A 85 -4.87 -5.71 -2.07
CA SER A 85 -3.49 -5.67 -1.56
C SER A 85 -2.46 -6.00 -2.65
N ILE A 86 -2.73 -6.99 -3.51
CA ILE A 86 -1.84 -7.38 -4.61
C ILE A 86 -1.63 -6.19 -5.56
N TYR A 87 -2.71 -5.56 -6.01
CA TYR A 87 -2.60 -4.41 -6.91
C TYR A 87 -1.88 -3.22 -6.27
N ASN A 88 -2.14 -2.97 -4.98
CA ASN A 88 -1.50 -1.87 -4.27
C ASN A 88 0.00 -2.14 -4.02
N TRP A 89 0.38 -3.40 -3.82
CA TRP A 89 1.77 -3.80 -3.72
C TRP A 89 2.51 -3.58 -5.05
N GLN A 90 1.91 -4.00 -6.17
CA GLN A 90 2.47 -3.76 -7.50
C GLN A 90 2.65 -2.26 -7.78
N ARG A 91 1.65 -1.44 -7.42
CA ARG A 91 1.73 0.03 -7.53
C ARG A 91 2.85 0.60 -6.67
N TYR A 92 3.01 0.12 -5.44
CA TYR A 92 4.12 0.51 -4.57
C TYR A 92 5.48 0.19 -5.21
N CYS A 93 5.66 -1.03 -5.73
CA CYS A 93 6.90 -1.43 -6.41
C CYS A 93 7.21 -0.55 -7.62
N THR A 94 6.21 -0.33 -8.50
CA THR A 94 6.35 0.54 -9.68
C THR A 94 6.64 1.99 -9.28
N PHE A 95 6.02 2.49 -8.21
CA PHE A 95 6.26 3.83 -7.73
C PHE A 95 7.70 3.98 -7.23
N CYS A 96 8.20 3.04 -6.41
CA CYS A 96 9.61 3.00 -5.98
C CYS A 96 10.57 3.04 -7.18
N GLU A 97 10.35 2.22 -8.20
CA GLU A 97 11.16 2.19 -9.42
C GLU A 97 11.18 3.54 -10.15
N ARG A 98 10.02 4.20 -10.26
CA ARG A 98 9.89 5.49 -10.96
C ARG A 98 10.59 6.64 -10.26
N ILE A 99 10.69 6.59 -8.93
CA ILE A 99 11.39 7.60 -8.13
C ILE A 99 12.84 7.21 -7.80
N ASP A 100 13.36 6.17 -8.47
CA ASP A 100 14.72 5.63 -8.30
C ASP A 100 15.06 5.25 -6.84
N LEU A 101 14.06 4.67 -6.16
CA LEU A 101 14.20 4.13 -4.81
C LEU A 101 14.07 2.60 -4.82
N ARG A 102 14.90 1.95 -4.00
CA ARG A 102 14.75 0.53 -3.70
C ARG A 102 13.55 0.31 -2.79
N GLN A 103 12.82 -0.78 -3.01
CA GLN A 103 11.76 -1.19 -2.09
C GLN A 103 12.33 -1.45 -0.69
N ASP A 104 11.63 -0.97 0.34
CA ASP A 104 11.98 -1.22 1.74
C ASP A 104 11.82 -2.71 2.10
N ASP A 105 12.93 -3.37 2.43
CA ASP A 105 12.97 -4.77 2.84
C ASP A 105 12.16 -5.03 4.12
N ALA A 106 12.14 -4.08 5.06
CA ALA A 106 11.37 -4.22 6.30
C ALA A 106 9.86 -4.13 6.03
N PHE A 107 9.46 -3.25 5.11
CA PHE A 107 8.07 -3.21 4.66
C PHE A 107 7.66 -4.50 3.93
N LYS A 108 8.52 -5.02 3.04
CA LYS A 108 8.29 -6.31 2.38
C LYS A 108 8.06 -7.44 3.39
N GLU A 109 8.88 -7.51 4.44
CA GLU A 109 8.70 -8.47 5.52
C GLU A 109 7.36 -8.30 6.26
N ARG A 110 6.96 -7.06 6.54
CA ARG A 110 5.65 -6.79 7.18
C ARG A 110 4.48 -7.26 6.31
N VAL A 111 4.55 -7.08 4.99
CA VAL A 111 3.53 -7.58 4.06
C VAL A 111 3.49 -9.11 4.06
N ALA A 112 4.65 -9.77 4.02
CA ALA A 112 4.75 -11.23 4.13
C ALA A 112 4.10 -11.76 5.42
N GLN A 113 4.43 -11.17 6.57
CA GLN A 113 3.85 -11.57 7.86
C GLN A 113 2.32 -11.35 7.89
N ALA A 114 1.84 -10.21 7.37
CA ALA A 114 0.41 -9.92 7.30
C ALA A 114 -0.33 -10.91 6.40
N LEU A 115 0.22 -11.23 5.22
CA LEU A 115 -0.35 -12.21 4.30
C LEU A 115 -0.46 -13.60 4.94
N VAL A 116 0.61 -14.09 5.59
CA VAL A 116 0.60 -15.38 6.28
C VAL A 116 -0.45 -15.42 7.38
N ARG A 117 -0.53 -14.35 8.20
CA ARG A 117 -1.52 -14.26 9.27
C ARG A 117 -2.95 -14.27 8.71
N PHE A 118 -3.20 -13.48 7.67
CA PHE A 118 -4.49 -13.42 7.00
C PHE A 118 -4.92 -14.79 6.48
N ILE A 119 -4.08 -15.45 5.68
CA ILE A 119 -4.42 -16.74 5.05
C ILE A 119 -4.68 -17.82 6.10
N ARG A 120 -3.87 -17.89 7.16
CA ARG A 120 -4.07 -18.87 8.24
C ARG A 120 -5.37 -18.64 9.01
N GLN A 121 -5.65 -17.40 9.39
CA GLN A 121 -6.88 -17.07 10.10
C GLN A 121 -8.10 -17.37 9.21
N GLU A 122 -8.05 -16.96 7.95
CA GLU A 122 -9.14 -17.18 7.01
C GLU A 122 -9.39 -18.68 6.78
N ALA A 123 -8.33 -19.48 6.64
CA ALA A 123 -8.44 -20.93 6.47
C ALA A 123 -9.08 -21.59 7.70
N ALA A 124 -8.66 -21.21 8.91
CA ALA A 124 -9.23 -21.74 10.15
C ALA A 124 -10.71 -21.36 10.31
N ASP A 125 -11.05 -20.08 10.09
CA ASP A 125 -12.41 -19.59 10.21
C ASP A 125 -13.37 -20.27 9.23
N VAL A 126 -12.90 -20.54 8.02
CA VAL A 126 -13.65 -21.27 7.00
C VAL A 126 -13.79 -22.76 7.36
N GLU A 127 -12.72 -23.39 7.85
CA GLU A 127 -12.69 -24.79 8.32
C GLU A 127 -13.66 -25.05 9.47
N GLU A 128 -13.70 -24.16 10.46
CA GLU A 128 -14.59 -24.22 11.61
C GLU A 128 -16.04 -23.81 11.29
N GLY A 129 -16.28 -23.29 10.08
CA GLY A 129 -17.61 -22.80 9.67
C GLY A 129 -18.02 -21.49 10.36
N CYS A 130 -17.06 -20.76 10.94
CA CYS A 130 -17.30 -19.48 11.58
C CYS A 130 -17.75 -18.41 10.58
N ARG A 131 -17.24 -18.47 9.33
CA ARG A 131 -17.58 -17.54 8.24
C ARG A 131 -17.17 -18.08 6.87
N GLU A 132 -17.83 -17.58 5.83
CA GLU A 132 -17.42 -17.82 4.43
C GLU A 132 -16.13 -17.08 4.09
N SER A 133 -15.37 -17.54 3.10
CA SER A 133 -14.11 -16.90 2.68
C SER A 133 -14.34 -15.52 2.07
N SER A 134 -13.49 -14.57 2.45
CA SER A 134 -13.39 -13.20 1.92
C SER A 134 -12.38 -13.08 0.79
N VAL A 135 -11.68 -14.18 0.46
CA VAL A 135 -10.68 -14.22 -0.61
C VAL A 135 -11.36 -14.06 -1.96
N ASN A 136 -11.03 -12.96 -2.64
CA ASN A 136 -11.61 -12.56 -3.92
C ASN A 136 -10.62 -12.62 -5.10
N CYS A 137 -9.58 -13.44 -4.98
CA CYS A 137 -8.60 -13.72 -6.04
C CYS A 137 -8.32 -15.22 -6.11
N THR A 138 -7.53 -15.65 -7.09
CA THR A 138 -7.22 -17.08 -7.26
C THR A 138 -6.11 -17.53 -6.33
N ALA A 139 -6.03 -18.84 -6.06
CA ALA A 139 -4.90 -19.44 -5.36
C ALA A 139 -3.56 -19.12 -6.04
N LYS A 140 -3.56 -19.06 -7.39
CA LYS A 140 -2.37 -18.69 -8.17
C LYS A 140 -1.92 -17.26 -7.88
N ASP A 141 -2.85 -16.31 -7.77
CA ASP A 141 -2.53 -14.91 -7.48
C ASP A 141 -1.89 -14.79 -6.08
N LEU A 142 -2.43 -15.49 -5.09
CA LEU A 142 -1.88 -15.50 -3.73
C LEU A 142 -0.51 -16.18 -3.65
N LEU A 143 -0.28 -17.27 -4.40
CA LEU A 143 1.02 -17.92 -4.47
C LEU A 143 2.07 -17.01 -5.13
N ALA A 144 1.73 -16.35 -6.23
CA ALA A 144 2.61 -15.41 -6.88
C ALA A 144 2.94 -14.22 -5.96
N PHE A 145 1.93 -13.68 -5.28
CA PHE A 145 2.13 -12.59 -4.33
C PHE A 145 3.00 -13.04 -3.14
N ALA A 146 2.77 -14.24 -2.61
CA ALA A 146 3.56 -14.83 -1.54
C ALA A 146 5.04 -14.99 -1.93
N GLU A 147 5.31 -15.53 -3.12
CA GLU A 147 6.67 -15.65 -3.67
C GLU A 147 7.33 -14.27 -3.78
N GLU A 148 6.60 -13.29 -4.32
CA GLU A 148 7.10 -11.93 -4.51
C GLU A 148 7.50 -11.27 -3.18
N VAL A 149 6.69 -11.43 -2.13
CA VAL A 149 6.98 -10.89 -0.78
C VAL A 149 7.91 -11.77 0.06
N GLY A 150 8.34 -12.92 -0.45
CA GLY A 150 9.33 -13.79 0.20
C GLY A 150 8.75 -14.86 1.14
N VAL A 151 7.48 -15.23 1.00
CA VAL A 151 6.84 -16.31 1.75
C VAL A 151 7.03 -17.64 1.02
N SER A 152 7.67 -18.60 1.69
CA SER A 152 8.06 -19.89 1.12
C SER A 152 7.05 -21.04 1.34
N SER A 153 6.03 -20.86 2.18
CA SER A 153 5.05 -21.92 2.46
C SER A 153 3.66 -21.39 2.83
N LEU A 154 2.73 -21.48 1.86
CA LEU A 154 1.28 -21.28 2.04
C LEU A 154 0.43 -22.40 1.42
N ASN A 155 1.05 -23.40 0.78
CA ASN A 155 0.35 -24.40 -0.03
C ASN A 155 -0.73 -25.17 0.75
N THR A 156 -0.45 -25.55 2.00
CA THR A 156 -1.40 -26.29 2.84
C THR A 156 -2.61 -25.43 3.21
N ASP A 157 -2.38 -24.17 3.61
CA ASP A 157 -3.45 -23.26 4.03
C ASP A 157 -4.33 -22.86 2.83
N LEU A 158 -3.73 -22.60 1.67
CA LEU A 158 -4.46 -22.34 0.43
C LEU A 158 -5.25 -23.56 -0.05
N GLY A 159 -4.72 -24.77 0.14
CA GLY A 159 -5.46 -26.00 -0.14
C GLY A 159 -6.79 -26.05 0.63
N ARG A 160 -6.80 -25.64 1.91
CA ARG A 160 -8.02 -25.60 2.72
C ARG A 160 -9.02 -24.54 2.25
N LEU A 161 -8.54 -23.41 1.74
CA LEU A 161 -9.38 -22.31 1.25
C LEU A 161 -10.01 -22.56 -0.12
N PHE A 162 -9.32 -23.28 -1.01
CA PHE A 162 -9.71 -23.40 -2.42
C PHE A 162 -10.15 -24.79 -2.88
N LEU A 163 -9.96 -25.86 -2.09
CA LEU A 163 -10.34 -27.23 -2.46
C LEU A 163 -11.68 -27.69 -1.88
N ARG A 164 -12.64 -26.77 -1.71
CA ARG A 164 -14.02 -27.10 -1.33
C ARG A 164 -14.91 -27.31 -2.54
#